data_AF-A0A2J5P0Y3-F1
#
_entry.id   AF-A0A2J5P0Y3-F1
#
_cell.length_a   1.000
_cell.length_b   1.000
_cell.length_c   1.000
_cell.angle_alpha   90.00
_cell.angle_beta   90.00
_cell.angle_gamma   90.00
#
_symmetry.space_group_name_H-M   'P 1'
#
loop_
_entity.id
_entity.type
_entity.pdbx_description
1 polymer ?
#
loop_
_entity_poly.entity_id
_entity_poly.type
_entity_poly.pdbx_seq_one_letter_code
_entity_poly.pdbx_strand_id
1 'polypeptide(L)'
;TSYAVPLYPGNSEQPVVIGQGSGYVNQNGACVDLNGRYHTVYWQLDGNGYTQIIHLWWDGTAWHTEPASDFTYTENTSDSLLPGTSSRPLIVCTRYGKIYVIYRTTEDGLGGQVRAIDVTTPGAPVDYLMARFDVYKTELSVNVQEVLNTGVLSMMLYTGVNRVGANLEQKYLAECAWLFQAQLP
;
A
#
# COMPACT_ATOMS: atom_id res chain seq x y z
N THR A 1 -24.63 -14.15 -4.67
CA THR A 1 -24.32 -15.33 -3.82
C THR A 1 -24.47 -14.92 -2.37
N SER A 2 -24.98 -15.78 -1.48
CA SER A 2 -25.01 -15.48 -0.03
C SER A 2 -24.01 -16.39 0.68
N TYR A 3 -23.17 -15.82 1.53
CA TYR A 3 -22.22 -16.57 2.35
C TYR A 3 -22.80 -16.81 3.73
N ALA A 4 -22.67 -18.03 4.25
CA ALA A 4 -23.07 -18.34 5.62
C ALA A 4 -22.22 -17.53 6.61
N VAL A 5 -22.84 -16.98 7.65
CA VAL A 5 -22.15 -16.26 8.73
C VAL A 5 -22.08 -17.13 10.00
N PRO A 6 -20.99 -17.06 10.80
CA PRO A 6 -19.78 -16.26 10.56
C PRO A 6 -18.92 -16.81 9.41
N LEU A 7 -18.09 -15.95 8.83
CA LEU A 7 -17.08 -16.39 7.87
C LEU A 7 -15.95 -17.13 8.61
N TYR A 8 -15.48 -18.22 8.02
CA TYR A 8 -14.36 -19.04 8.45
C TYR A 8 -13.65 -19.61 7.20
N PRO A 9 -12.43 -20.16 7.31
CA PRO A 9 -11.65 -20.57 6.13
C PRO A 9 -12.34 -21.53 5.15
N GLY A 10 -13.33 -22.32 5.61
CA GLY A 10 -14.06 -23.27 4.79
C GLY A 10 -15.35 -22.74 4.15
N ASN A 11 -15.76 -21.49 4.42
CA ASN A 11 -16.89 -20.85 3.75
C ASN A 11 -16.57 -19.45 3.19
N SER A 12 -15.39 -18.90 3.49
CA SER A 12 -14.93 -17.65 2.93
C SER A 12 -14.53 -17.82 1.47
N GLU A 13 -14.89 -16.85 0.64
CA GLU A 13 -14.25 -16.68 -0.66
C GLU A 13 -12.75 -16.46 -0.48
N GLN A 14 -11.95 -17.09 -1.34
CA GLN A 14 -10.49 -17.00 -1.33
C GLN A 14 -10.03 -16.35 -2.64
N PRO A 15 -9.90 -15.01 -2.70
CA PRO A 15 -9.46 -14.30 -3.90
C PRO A 15 -8.11 -14.79 -4.44
N VAL A 16 -7.23 -15.18 -3.52
CA VAL A 16 -5.90 -15.75 -3.79
C VAL A 16 -5.49 -16.64 -2.62
N VAL A 17 -4.72 -17.69 -2.90
CA VAL A 17 -4.10 -18.56 -1.90
C VAL A 17 -2.62 -18.22 -1.81
N ILE A 18 -2.19 -17.73 -0.66
CA ILE A 18 -0.81 -17.29 -0.42
C ILE A 18 -0.14 -18.23 0.59
N GLY A 19 1.01 -18.78 0.20
CA GLY A 19 1.79 -19.69 1.04
C GLY A 19 2.53 -18.98 2.17
N GLN A 20 2.81 -19.69 3.27
CA GLN A 20 3.70 -19.18 4.31
C GLN A 20 5.11 -18.94 3.75
N GLY A 21 5.80 -17.93 4.28
CA GLY A 21 7.15 -17.57 3.82
C GLY A 21 7.20 -16.84 2.48
N SER A 22 6.05 -16.50 1.88
CA SER A 22 6.00 -15.79 0.59
C SER A 22 6.27 -14.28 0.71
N GLY A 23 6.77 -13.78 1.84
CA GLY A 23 6.90 -12.34 2.11
C GLY A 23 5.57 -11.59 2.31
N TYR A 24 4.46 -12.31 2.53
CA TYR A 24 3.15 -11.71 2.75
C TYR A 24 3.09 -10.88 4.05
N VAL A 25 2.52 -9.69 3.93
CA VAL A 25 2.25 -8.78 5.06
C VAL A 25 0.78 -8.38 5.08
N ASN A 26 0.20 -8.39 6.27
CA ASN A 26 -1.19 -8.03 6.56
C ASN A 26 -1.38 -6.51 6.75
N GLN A 27 -2.64 -6.06 6.74
CA GLN A 27 -3.07 -4.67 7.02
C GLN A 27 -2.62 -3.63 5.97
N ASN A 28 -2.89 -3.92 4.70
CA ASN A 28 -2.69 -2.99 3.60
C ASN A 28 -3.97 -2.21 3.27
N GLY A 29 -3.92 -1.33 2.28
CA GLY A 29 -5.09 -0.59 1.81
C GLY A 29 -6.06 -1.41 0.95
N ALA A 30 -7.28 -0.92 0.87
CA ALA A 30 -8.29 -1.39 -0.06
C ALA A 30 -9.15 -0.22 -0.55
N CYS A 31 -9.69 -0.33 -1.74
CA CYS A 31 -10.66 0.60 -2.28
C CYS A 31 -11.71 -0.12 -3.13
N VAL A 32 -12.71 0.63 -3.57
CA VAL A 32 -13.74 0.16 -4.48
C VAL A 32 -13.74 1.10 -5.69
N ASP A 33 -13.79 0.55 -6.90
CA ASP A 33 -13.87 1.35 -8.12
C ASP A 33 -15.26 1.97 -8.32
N LEU A 34 -15.43 2.77 -9.39
CA LEU A 34 -16.71 3.40 -9.70
C LEU A 34 -17.84 2.39 -10.06
N ASN A 35 -17.50 1.13 -10.33
CA ASN A 35 -18.44 0.05 -10.63
C ASN A 35 -18.75 -0.82 -9.40
N GLY A 36 -18.26 -0.47 -8.21
CA GLY A 36 -18.48 -1.27 -7.00
C GLY A 36 -17.53 -2.48 -6.88
N ARG A 37 -16.45 -2.54 -7.67
CA ARG A 37 -15.50 -3.65 -7.68
C ARG A 37 -14.39 -3.44 -6.67
N TYR A 38 -14.06 -4.49 -5.95
CA TYR A 38 -13.06 -4.44 -4.88
C TYR A 38 -11.63 -4.49 -5.43
N HIS A 39 -10.75 -3.65 -4.88
CA HIS A 39 -9.32 -3.65 -5.12
C HIS A 39 -8.57 -3.61 -3.78
N THR A 40 -7.47 -4.34 -3.68
CA THR A 40 -6.54 -4.29 -2.55
C THR A 40 -5.13 -4.51 -3.03
N VAL A 41 -4.17 -4.34 -2.12
CA VAL A 41 -2.76 -4.55 -2.38
C VAL A 41 -2.14 -5.35 -1.25
N TYR A 42 -1.05 -6.05 -1.53
CA TYR A 42 -0.26 -6.72 -0.50
C TYR A 42 1.18 -6.91 -0.97
N TRP A 43 2.08 -7.27 -0.07
CA TRP A 43 3.45 -7.65 -0.47
C TRP A 43 3.56 -9.15 -0.74
N GLN A 44 4.37 -9.52 -1.72
CA GLN A 44 4.73 -10.90 -1.96
C GLN A 44 6.11 -10.96 -2.62
N LEU A 45 6.86 -12.03 -2.35
CA LEU A 45 8.10 -12.30 -3.07
C LEU A 45 7.79 -12.75 -4.51
N ASP A 46 8.53 -12.21 -5.47
CA ASP A 46 8.55 -12.70 -6.84
C ASP A 46 9.43 -13.95 -6.99
N GLY A 47 9.60 -14.43 -8.23
CA GLY A 47 10.41 -15.61 -8.53
C GLY A 47 11.91 -15.44 -8.26
N ASN A 48 12.40 -14.20 -8.09
CA ASN A 48 13.78 -13.89 -7.72
C ASN A 48 13.95 -13.70 -6.20
N GLY A 49 12.86 -13.73 -5.44
CA GLY A 49 12.86 -13.48 -4.01
C GLY A 49 12.82 -12.00 -3.64
N TYR A 50 12.50 -11.10 -4.58
CA TYR A 50 12.31 -9.68 -4.28
C TYR A 50 10.89 -9.39 -3.86
N THR A 51 10.74 -8.51 -2.87
CA THR A 51 9.42 -8.06 -2.42
C THR A 51 8.77 -7.23 -3.50
N GLN A 52 7.55 -7.55 -3.88
CA GLN A 52 6.73 -6.74 -4.79
C GLN A 52 5.44 -6.32 -4.11
N ILE A 53 4.95 -5.13 -4.43
CA ILE A 53 3.54 -4.79 -4.20
C ILE A 53 2.72 -5.49 -5.26
N ILE A 54 1.78 -6.32 -4.85
CA ILE A 54 0.83 -7.04 -5.70
C ILE A 54 -0.52 -6.32 -5.61
N HIS A 55 -1.09 -5.99 -6.77
CA HIS A 55 -2.47 -5.54 -6.90
C HIS A 55 -3.39 -6.75 -7.05
N LEU A 56 -4.44 -6.81 -6.24
CA LEU A 56 -5.49 -7.83 -6.27
C LEU A 56 -6.84 -7.16 -6.50
N TRP A 57 -7.61 -7.61 -7.48
CA TRP A 57 -8.92 -7.03 -7.76
C TRP A 57 -9.93 -8.02 -8.30
N TRP A 58 -11.20 -7.67 -8.12
CA TRP A 58 -12.34 -8.34 -8.74
C TRP A 58 -12.75 -7.56 -10.00
N ASP A 59 -12.86 -8.20 -11.16
CA ASP A 59 -13.28 -7.50 -12.39
C ASP A 59 -14.81 -7.52 -12.62
N GLY A 60 -15.57 -8.09 -11.68
CA GLY A 60 -17.00 -8.39 -11.86
C GLY A 60 -17.30 -9.86 -12.14
N THR A 61 -16.29 -10.65 -12.52
CA THR A 61 -16.40 -12.05 -12.96
C THR A 61 -15.31 -12.97 -12.43
N ALA A 62 -14.09 -12.48 -12.25
CA ALA A 62 -12.93 -13.22 -11.76
C ALA A 62 -12.04 -12.34 -10.89
N TRP A 63 -11.30 -13.00 -9.98
CA TRP A 63 -10.22 -12.38 -9.22
C TRP A 63 -8.93 -12.40 -10.04
N HIS A 64 -8.19 -11.31 -9.97
CA HIS A 64 -6.93 -11.11 -10.68
C HIS A 64 -5.86 -10.61 -9.73
N THR A 65 -4.61 -10.98 -10.01
CA THR A 65 -3.44 -10.48 -9.28
C THR A 65 -2.33 -10.13 -10.25
N GLU A 66 -1.64 -9.02 -10.03
CA GLU A 66 -0.43 -8.67 -10.78
C GLU A 66 0.57 -7.88 -9.92
N PRO A 67 1.88 -7.98 -10.19
CA PRO A 67 2.85 -7.06 -9.60
C PRO A 67 2.57 -5.62 -10.06
N ALA A 68 2.41 -4.72 -9.10
CA ALA A 68 2.32 -3.29 -9.32
C ALA A 68 3.70 -2.61 -9.27
N SER A 69 4.68 -3.21 -8.59
CA SER A 69 6.07 -2.73 -8.51
C SER A 69 7.04 -3.65 -9.25
N ASP A 70 8.27 -3.17 -9.43
CA ASP A 70 9.42 -3.91 -9.94
C ASP A 70 10.65 -3.64 -9.06
N PHE A 71 10.53 -3.98 -7.78
CA PHE A 71 11.57 -3.76 -6.78
C PHE A 71 12.71 -4.78 -6.90
N THR A 72 13.89 -4.40 -6.44
CA THR A 72 15.10 -5.26 -6.48
C THR A 72 15.66 -5.60 -5.09
N TYR A 73 14.85 -5.42 -4.04
CA TYR A 73 15.19 -5.75 -2.66
C TYR A 73 14.16 -6.68 -2.03
N THR A 74 14.49 -7.20 -0.85
CA THR A 74 13.62 -8.07 -0.06
C THR A 74 13.35 -7.44 1.30
N GLU A 75 12.07 -7.25 1.63
CA GLU A 75 11.65 -6.84 2.97
C GLU A 75 11.90 -7.93 4.00
N ASN A 76 12.44 -7.55 5.16
CA ASN A 76 12.54 -8.46 6.29
C ASN A 76 11.19 -8.58 7.00
N THR A 77 10.52 -9.71 6.79
CA THR A 77 9.22 -10.07 7.38
C THR A 77 9.32 -11.17 8.44
N SER A 78 10.53 -11.48 8.92
CA SER A 78 10.77 -12.59 9.86
C SER A 78 10.40 -12.29 11.32
N ASP A 79 10.34 -11.01 11.68
CA ASP A 79 10.00 -10.56 13.04
C ASP A 79 8.52 -10.14 13.16
N SER A 80 8.03 -10.05 14.40
CA SER A 80 6.66 -9.59 14.69
C SER A 80 6.41 -8.11 14.34
N LEU A 81 7.46 -7.35 14.08
CA LEU A 81 7.41 -5.94 13.71
C LEU A 81 8.23 -5.72 12.45
N LEU A 82 7.64 -4.98 11.50
CA LEU A 82 8.35 -4.60 10.28
C LEU A 82 9.46 -3.57 10.59
N PRO A 83 10.59 -3.61 9.88
CA PRO A 83 11.69 -2.67 10.08
C PRO A 83 11.33 -1.22 9.72
N GLY A 84 10.26 -1.05 8.93
CA GLY A 84 9.78 0.22 8.42
C GLY A 84 10.55 0.70 7.20
N THR A 85 11.23 -0.20 6.49
CA THR A 85 11.95 0.04 5.23
C THR A 85 10.99 0.53 4.14
N SER A 86 9.86 -0.16 3.97
CA SER A 86 8.71 0.30 3.19
C SER A 86 7.49 0.53 4.06
N SER A 87 6.62 1.45 3.64
CA SER A 87 5.27 1.55 4.20
C SER A 87 4.39 0.45 3.64
N ARG A 88 3.51 -0.16 4.43
CA ARG A 88 2.43 -0.99 3.85
C ARG A 88 1.67 -0.19 2.77
N PRO A 89 1.47 -0.77 1.58
CA PRO A 89 0.91 -0.03 0.46
C PRO A 89 -0.57 0.27 0.71
N LEU A 90 -1.00 1.46 0.32
CA LEU A 90 -2.40 1.84 0.26
C LEU A 90 -2.86 1.80 -1.19
N ILE A 91 -4.17 1.71 -1.41
CA ILE A 91 -4.76 1.82 -2.75
C ILE A 91 -6.00 2.71 -2.69
N VAL A 92 -6.17 3.55 -3.70
CA VAL A 92 -7.27 4.51 -3.79
C VAL A 92 -7.86 4.53 -5.20
N CYS A 93 -9.17 4.79 -5.28
CA CYS A 93 -9.84 5.11 -6.53
C CYS A 93 -10.15 6.62 -6.56
N THR A 94 -9.91 7.28 -7.69
CA THR A 94 -10.23 8.69 -7.87
C THR A 94 -11.66 8.86 -8.40
N ARG A 95 -12.14 10.11 -8.37
CA ARG A 95 -13.42 10.50 -8.99
C ARG A 95 -13.55 10.16 -10.48
N TYR A 96 -12.42 9.91 -11.16
CA TYR A 96 -12.36 9.61 -12.59
C TYR A 96 -12.20 8.11 -12.88
N GLY A 97 -12.24 7.26 -11.84
CA GLY A 97 -12.06 5.82 -11.98
C GLY A 97 -10.61 5.38 -12.13
N LYS A 98 -9.65 6.29 -11.88
CA LYS A 98 -8.23 5.93 -11.82
C LYS A 98 -7.91 5.24 -10.50
N ILE A 99 -7.07 4.23 -10.52
CA ILE A 99 -6.68 3.44 -9.36
C ILE A 99 -5.18 3.61 -9.12
N TYR A 100 -4.82 4.11 -7.94
CA TYR A 100 -3.42 4.33 -7.57
C TYR A 100 -3.03 3.56 -6.32
N VAL A 101 -1.88 2.91 -6.37
CA VAL A 101 -1.19 2.37 -5.20
C VAL A 101 -0.30 3.46 -4.62
N ILE A 102 -0.47 3.80 -3.34
CA ILE A 102 0.32 4.82 -2.65
C ILE A 102 1.31 4.12 -1.72
N TYR A 103 2.59 4.46 -1.83
CA TYR A 103 3.64 3.82 -1.05
C TYR A 103 4.86 4.73 -0.86
N ARG A 104 5.77 4.28 0.00
CA ARG A 104 7.15 4.78 0.09
C ARG A 104 8.08 3.62 0.46
N THR A 105 9.34 3.72 0.06
CA THR A 105 10.42 2.81 0.51
C THR A 105 11.76 3.54 0.57
N THR A 106 12.63 3.15 1.49
CA THR A 106 14.01 3.65 1.58
C THR A 106 14.97 2.90 0.66
N GLU A 107 14.54 1.80 0.06
CA GLU A 107 15.34 0.94 -0.84
C GLU A 107 15.23 1.39 -2.29
N ASP A 108 15.88 0.64 -3.20
CA ASP A 108 15.89 0.89 -4.66
C ASP A 108 16.26 2.33 -5.06
N GLY A 109 17.04 3.01 -4.21
CA GLY A 109 17.43 4.41 -4.42
C GLY A 109 16.27 5.41 -4.30
N LEU A 110 15.10 4.99 -3.79
CA LEU A 110 13.91 5.83 -3.67
C LEU A 110 13.92 6.73 -2.43
N GLY A 111 14.74 6.41 -1.42
CA GLY A 111 15.07 7.34 -0.33
C GLY A 111 13.87 7.86 0.47
N GLY A 112 12.85 7.02 0.64
CA GLY A 112 11.66 7.34 1.42
C GLY A 112 10.71 8.33 0.76
N GLN A 113 10.86 8.57 -0.54
CA GLN A 113 9.93 9.39 -1.32
C GLN A 113 8.51 8.82 -1.29
N VAL A 114 7.50 9.69 -1.23
CA VAL A 114 6.10 9.29 -1.43
C VAL A 114 5.83 9.14 -2.92
N ARG A 115 5.26 8.01 -3.31
CA ARG A 115 5.05 7.61 -4.71
C ARG A 115 3.64 7.06 -4.93
N ALA A 116 3.19 7.12 -6.16
CA ALA A 116 1.91 6.58 -6.60
C ALA A 116 2.09 5.74 -7.87
N ILE A 117 1.58 4.51 -7.88
CA ILE A 117 1.58 3.65 -9.07
C ILE A 117 0.17 3.63 -9.66
N ASP A 118 -0.02 4.14 -10.88
CA ASP A 118 -1.28 3.96 -11.62
C ASP A 118 -1.41 2.49 -12.03
N VAL A 119 -2.41 1.80 -11.48
CA VAL A 119 -2.76 0.40 -11.78
C VAL A 119 -4.15 0.30 -12.44
N THR A 120 -4.61 1.38 -13.05
CA THR A 120 -5.94 1.41 -13.70
C THR A 120 -6.00 0.46 -14.89
N THR A 121 -4.90 0.30 -15.61
CA THR A 121 -4.80 -0.57 -16.79
C THR A 121 -4.04 -1.85 -16.42
N PRO A 122 -4.69 -3.02 -16.42
CA PRO A 122 -4.02 -4.29 -16.13
C PRO A 122 -2.80 -4.51 -17.03
N GLY A 123 -1.71 -4.99 -16.43
CA GLY A 123 -0.44 -5.27 -17.09
C GLY A 123 0.37 -4.04 -17.51
N ALA A 124 -0.04 -2.83 -17.11
CA ALA A 124 0.64 -1.59 -17.45
C ALA A 124 0.78 -0.62 -16.26
N PRO A 125 1.38 -1.04 -15.14
CA PRO A 125 1.60 -0.15 -14.00
C PRO A 125 2.55 1.00 -14.37
N VAL A 126 2.26 2.22 -13.88
CA VAL A 126 3.13 3.40 -14.09
C VAL A 126 3.39 4.11 -12.77
N ASP A 127 4.67 4.21 -12.40
CA ASP A 127 5.10 4.82 -11.14
C ASP A 127 5.39 6.32 -11.27
N TYR A 128 4.79 7.11 -10.38
CA TYR A 128 4.94 8.56 -10.26
C TYR A 128 5.52 8.98 -8.91
N LEU A 129 6.45 9.93 -8.96
CA LEU A 129 6.96 10.63 -7.79
C LEU A 129 5.97 11.70 -7.32
N MET A 130 5.45 11.56 -6.10
CA MET A 130 4.50 12.51 -5.51
C MET A 130 5.21 13.53 -4.61
N ALA A 131 6.20 13.11 -3.84
CA ALA A 131 6.98 13.97 -2.96
C ALA A 131 8.45 13.56 -2.91
N ARG A 132 9.36 14.52 -3.08
CA ARG A 132 10.82 14.28 -3.10
C ARG A 132 11.46 14.12 -1.72
N PHE A 133 10.81 14.61 -0.67
CA PHE A 133 11.38 14.56 0.67
C PHE A 133 11.22 13.16 1.27
N ASP A 134 12.20 12.77 2.08
CA ASP A 134 12.21 11.51 2.81
C ASP A 134 11.21 11.58 3.97
N VAL A 135 10.17 10.74 3.93
CA VAL A 135 9.23 10.58 5.06
C VAL A 135 9.70 9.55 6.08
N TYR A 136 10.95 9.10 5.97
CA TYR A 136 11.62 8.13 6.81
C TYR A 136 10.75 6.88 7.00
N LYS A 137 10.52 6.44 8.24
CA LYS A 137 9.80 5.21 8.58
C LYS A 137 8.28 5.40 8.71
N THR A 138 7.71 6.43 8.09
CA THR A 138 6.27 6.72 8.20
C THR A 138 5.42 5.70 7.47
N GLU A 139 4.44 5.13 8.18
CA GLU A 139 3.29 4.47 7.57
C GLU A 139 2.34 5.53 7.05
N LEU A 140 1.92 5.41 5.80
CA LEU A 140 1.08 6.42 5.16
C LEU A 140 -0.38 6.27 5.58
N SER A 141 -1.13 7.38 5.54
CA SER A 141 -2.58 7.38 5.74
C SER A 141 -3.20 8.40 4.80
N VAL A 142 -4.21 8.01 4.02
CA VAL A 142 -4.78 8.85 2.96
C VAL A 142 -6.20 9.25 3.29
N ASN A 143 -6.54 10.51 3.04
CA ASN A 143 -7.92 10.97 3.02
C ASN A 143 -8.64 10.46 1.76
N VAL A 144 -9.15 9.24 1.83
CA VAL A 144 -9.80 8.55 0.70
C VAL A 144 -11.02 9.30 0.15
N GLN A 145 -11.75 10.01 1.02
CA GLN A 145 -12.91 10.80 0.61
C GLN A 145 -12.52 11.98 -0.28
N GLU A 146 -11.39 12.63 0.03
CA GLU A 146 -10.88 13.73 -0.79
C GLU A 146 -10.41 13.22 -2.16
N VAL A 147 -9.65 12.12 -2.20
CA VAL A 147 -9.25 11.47 -3.46
C VAL A 147 -10.48 11.14 -4.32
N LEU A 148 -11.53 10.59 -3.73
CA LEU A 148 -12.79 10.26 -4.41
C LEU A 148 -13.57 11.48 -4.89
N ASN A 149 -13.43 12.65 -4.26
CA ASN A 149 -14.20 13.84 -4.60
C ASN A 149 -13.44 14.80 -5.54
N THR A 150 -12.12 14.89 -5.39
CA THR A 150 -11.29 15.91 -6.04
C THR A 150 -10.16 15.30 -6.87
N GLY A 151 -9.75 14.05 -6.58
CA GLY A 151 -8.53 13.47 -7.15
C GLY A 151 -7.25 13.95 -6.46
N VAL A 152 -7.36 14.75 -5.39
CA VAL A 152 -6.22 15.21 -4.60
C VAL A 152 -5.87 14.15 -3.55
N LEU A 153 -4.62 13.71 -3.59
CA LEU A 153 -4.00 12.90 -2.55
C LEU A 153 -3.66 13.80 -1.37
N SER A 154 -4.39 13.63 -0.26
CA SER A 154 -4.11 14.33 1.00
C SER A 154 -3.77 13.36 2.11
N MET A 155 -2.74 13.69 2.90
CA MET A 155 -2.32 12.90 4.05
C MET A 155 -1.72 13.79 5.13
N MET A 156 -1.92 13.39 6.38
CA MET A 156 -1.14 13.92 7.50
C MET A 156 0.17 13.14 7.57
N LEU A 157 1.28 13.85 7.49
CA LEU A 157 2.61 13.29 7.64
C LEU A 157 3.21 13.74 8.95
N TYR A 158 3.93 12.83 9.58
CA TYR A 158 4.83 13.07 10.69
C TYR A 158 6.09 12.25 10.40
N THR A 159 7.22 12.56 11.04
CA THR A 159 8.41 11.72 10.90
C THR A 159 8.20 10.43 11.70
N GLY A 160 8.10 9.29 11.03
CA GLY A 160 7.80 8.02 11.66
C GLY A 160 8.99 7.51 12.49
N VAL A 161 8.72 6.87 13.63
CA VAL A 161 9.73 6.24 14.49
C VAL A 161 9.41 4.76 14.66
N ASN A 162 10.41 3.89 14.50
CA ASN A 162 10.25 2.47 14.79
C ASN A 162 10.38 2.24 16.32
N ARG A 163 9.35 1.66 16.94
CA ARG A 163 9.29 1.39 18.39
C ARG A 163 10.43 0.50 18.90
N VAL A 164 11.11 -0.25 18.04
CA VAL A 164 12.15 -1.21 18.42
C VAL A 164 13.50 -0.55 18.73
N GLY A 165 13.77 0.64 18.18
CA GLY A 165 15.05 1.33 18.33
C GLY A 165 15.01 2.65 19.12
N ALA A 166 13.82 3.13 19.47
CA ALA A 166 13.69 4.38 20.21
C ALA A 166 13.90 4.12 21.70
N ASN A 167 14.94 4.71 22.28
CA ASN A 167 14.91 5.06 23.70
C ASN A 167 13.67 5.95 23.89
N LEU A 168 12.58 5.37 24.41
CA LEU A 168 11.29 6.04 24.63
C LEU A 168 11.39 7.26 25.57
N GLU A 169 12.58 7.54 26.11
CA GLU A 169 12.93 8.72 26.87
C GLU A 169 13.07 9.99 26.01
N GLN A 170 13.27 9.89 24.69
CA GLN A 170 13.12 11.01 23.76
C GLN A 170 11.63 11.23 23.46
N LYS A 171 10.94 11.85 24.42
CA LYS A 171 9.52 12.13 24.39
C LYS A 171 9.12 12.99 23.18
N TYR A 172 8.04 12.56 22.53
CA TYR A 172 7.23 13.23 21.49
C TYR A 172 6.68 14.60 21.94
N LEU A 173 7.51 15.63 22.12
CA LEU A 173 7.02 16.90 22.69
C LEU A 173 6.92 18.06 21.69
N ALA A 174 7.42 17.92 20.45
CA ALA A 174 7.38 19.05 19.49
C ALA A 174 7.56 18.66 18.00
N GLU A 175 7.14 17.49 17.54
CA GLU A 175 7.21 17.18 16.09
C GLU A 175 6.03 17.84 15.35
N CYS A 176 6.35 18.59 14.30
CA CYS A 176 5.35 19.18 13.43
C CYS A 176 4.67 18.09 12.61
N ALA A 177 3.33 18.07 12.61
CA ALA A 177 2.59 17.38 11.56
C ALA A 177 2.54 18.26 10.32
N TRP A 178 2.75 17.67 9.15
CA TRP A 178 2.60 18.33 7.86
C TRP A 178 1.34 17.84 7.16
N LEU A 179 0.62 18.77 6.56
CA LEU A 179 -0.38 18.42 5.55
C LEU A 179 0.33 18.31 4.21
N PHE A 180 0.34 17.11 3.63
CA PHE A 180 0.73 16.92 2.24
C PHE A 180 -0.52 16.87 1.37
N GLN A 181 -0.50 17.62 0.27
CA GLN A 181 -1.50 17.54 -0.78
C GLN A 181 -0.79 17.49 -2.13
N ALA A 182 -1.20 16.56 -3.00
CA ALA A 182 -0.76 16.53 -4.38
C ALA A 182 -1.89 16.04 -5.29
N GLN A 183 -1.99 16.62 -6.47
CA GLN A 183 -2.91 16.13 -7.50
C GLN A 183 -2.39 14.78 -8.02
N LEU A 184 -3.24 13.74 -8.01
CA LEU A 184 -2.89 12.48 -8.68
C LEU A 184 -2.82 12.73 -10.20
N PRO A 185 -1.78 12.20 -10.89
CA PRO A 185 -1.52 12.46 -12.30
C PRO A 185 -2.66 12.06 -13.24
#